data_AF-A0A1E8PWF7-F1
#
_entry.id   AF-A0A1E8PWF7-F1
#
_cell.length_a   1.000
_cell.length_b   1.000
_cell.length_c   1.000
_cell.angle_alpha   90.00
_cell.angle_beta   90.00
_cell.angle_gamma   90.00
#
_symmetry.space_group_name_H-M   'P 1'
#
loop_
_entity.id
_entity.type
_entity.pdbx_description
1 polymer ?
#
loop_
_entity_poly.entity_id
_entity_poly.type
_entity_poly.pdbx_seq_one_letter_code
_entity_poly.pdbx_strand_id
1 'polypeptide(L)'
;MDSRVNNWRLLRDYLLERNGCINDIRVAPDWVHTAIENKRVFTSEPYSPYVDALLLGDSSVVDVLCERLHIGKASWFLKRLVLAQIKRAVQMDDKDYLSLLPRLLNVLAENEVLRDTGLVSLLNRYVAVPATPLHARLQELTVNWWGNPWLPSNETRWGGVIPEARAMVSDWLKAEIIETFFTKLAEDGSADPRRMQFWKRYVKSIDHMEFALGSNARNSTESDFVALRKKMHGLTCNLDASGANNAFIMTMGNLVAVEFSGMGNALYGYDKRKGLPFDSQKLLRLPTTAANSLKQKARSVLKESHKDGVGSWAKWEQNFETILRRDFGIEPRTNSPQNRKMVRPPAPITPMAGVANAISLAASVTYSLDALKVLSKKIGFEIDDNSSLGGSLWARTDAANQDVTRMLTSWGFSHKPGKGWWK
;
A
#
# COMPACT_ATOMS: atom_id res chain seq x y z
N MET A 1 41.94 5.37 -10.90
CA MET A 1 40.66 4.67 -11.19
C MET A 1 40.13 4.98 -12.59
N ASP A 2 40.41 6.16 -13.16
CA ASP A 2 39.91 6.58 -14.48
C ASP A 2 40.34 5.73 -15.68
N SER A 3 41.59 5.26 -15.72
CA SER A 3 42.11 4.49 -16.87
C SER A 3 41.41 3.15 -17.07
N ARG A 4 41.03 2.45 -16.00
CA ARG A 4 40.33 1.16 -16.08
C ARG A 4 38.90 1.31 -16.59
N VAL A 5 38.20 2.38 -16.18
CA VAL A 5 36.83 2.67 -16.64
C VAL A 5 36.83 2.99 -18.13
N ASN A 6 37.84 3.73 -18.61
CA ASN A 6 38.00 4.02 -20.02
C ASN A 6 38.30 2.75 -20.84
N ASN A 7 39.11 1.83 -20.34
CA ASN A 7 39.40 0.57 -21.03
C ASN A 7 38.14 -0.30 -21.23
N TRP A 8 37.25 -0.39 -20.25
CA TRP A 8 36.00 -1.15 -20.39
C TRP A 8 35.00 -0.50 -21.35
N ARG A 9 34.96 0.84 -21.39
CA ARG A 9 34.16 1.57 -22.39
C ARG A 9 34.70 1.35 -23.80
N LEU A 10 36.01 1.46 -23.98
CA LEU A 10 36.68 1.16 -25.25
C LEU A 10 36.40 -0.28 -25.72
N LEU A 11 36.51 -1.26 -24.82
CA LEU A 11 36.20 -2.66 -25.17
C LEU A 11 34.73 -2.82 -25.58
N ARG A 12 33.80 -2.22 -24.83
CA ARG A 12 32.38 -2.26 -25.15
C ARG A 12 32.10 -1.66 -26.54
N ASP A 13 32.65 -0.48 -26.81
CA ASP A 13 32.43 0.23 -28.08
C ASP A 13 33.08 -0.55 -29.24
N TYR A 14 34.26 -1.13 -29.02
CA TYR A 14 34.91 -2.06 -29.96
C TYR A 14 34.03 -3.27 -30.27
N LEU A 15 33.46 -3.92 -29.24
CA LEU A 15 32.57 -5.08 -29.42
C LEU A 15 31.29 -4.68 -30.16
N LEU A 16 30.71 -3.51 -29.87
CA LEU A 16 29.53 -2.98 -30.55
C LEU A 16 29.80 -2.75 -32.05
N GLU A 17 30.90 -2.09 -32.38
CA GLU A 17 31.30 -1.76 -33.76
C GLU A 17 31.66 -3.00 -34.58
N ARG A 18 32.34 -3.97 -33.96
CA ARG A 18 32.87 -5.17 -34.62
C ARG A 18 31.99 -6.41 -34.44
N ASN A 19 30.81 -6.28 -33.83
CA ASN A 19 29.95 -7.43 -33.52
C ASN A 19 29.61 -8.28 -34.76
N GLY A 20 29.42 -7.65 -35.93
CA GLY A 20 29.15 -8.38 -37.18
C GLY A 20 30.30 -9.26 -37.67
N CYS A 21 31.53 -9.02 -37.20
CA CYS A 21 32.73 -9.75 -37.61
C CYS A 21 32.88 -11.11 -36.93
N ILE A 22 32.07 -11.44 -35.91
CA ILE A 22 32.18 -12.73 -35.20
C ILE A 22 31.59 -13.91 -36.01
N ASN A 23 30.93 -13.64 -37.14
CA ASN A 23 30.24 -14.62 -37.98
C ASN A 23 31.16 -15.33 -39.01
N ASP A 24 32.40 -15.64 -38.62
CA ASP A 24 33.42 -16.20 -39.54
C ASP A 24 33.51 -17.74 -39.49
N ILE A 25 32.54 -18.40 -38.86
CA ILE A 25 32.55 -19.86 -38.68
C ILE A 25 31.53 -20.51 -39.62
N ARG A 26 31.96 -21.54 -40.37
CA ARG A 26 31.09 -22.36 -41.25
C ARG A 26 29.85 -22.93 -40.55
N VAL A 27 29.89 -23.03 -39.22
CA VAL A 27 28.77 -23.35 -38.32
C VAL A 27 28.83 -22.33 -37.17
N ALA A 28 27.99 -21.30 -37.23
CA ALA A 28 27.92 -20.30 -36.17
C ALA A 28 27.03 -20.81 -35.02
N PRO A 29 27.55 -20.88 -33.77
CA PRO A 29 26.74 -21.24 -32.61
C PRO A 29 25.57 -20.26 -32.38
N ASP A 30 24.49 -20.72 -31.74
CA ASP A 30 23.30 -19.88 -31.47
C ASP A 30 23.60 -18.59 -30.71
N TRP A 31 24.62 -18.61 -29.82
CA TRP A 31 25.04 -17.42 -29.09
C TRP A 31 25.63 -16.34 -30.01
N VAL A 32 26.30 -16.73 -31.10
CA VAL A 32 26.87 -15.81 -32.10
C VAL A 32 25.75 -15.08 -32.83
N HIS A 33 24.78 -15.82 -33.36
CA HIS A 33 23.61 -15.23 -34.01
C HIS A 33 22.85 -14.30 -33.07
N THR A 34 22.62 -14.76 -31.84
CA THR A 34 21.91 -13.98 -30.82
C THR A 34 22.64 -12.69 -30.47
N ALA A 35 23.97 -12.74 -30.32
CA ALA A 35 24.78 -11.55 -30.05
C ALA A 35 24.73 -10.55 -31.21
N ILE A 36 24.78 -11.01 -32.47
CA ILE A 36 24.68 -10.17 -33.66
C ILE A 36 23.32 -9.48 -33.76
N GLU A 37 22.24 -10.24 -33.62
CA GLU A 37 20.86 -9.74 -33.65
C GLU A 37 20.60 -8.74 -32.51
N ASN A 38 21.16 -9.00 -31.33
CA ASN A 38 21.00 -8.19 -30.14
C ASN A 38 22.20 -7.27 -29.87
N LYS A 39 22.85 -6.73 -30.90
CA LYS A 39 24.03 -5.83 -30.80
C LYS A 39 23.94 -4.72 -29.74
N ARG A 40 22.73 -4.28 -29.38
CA ARG A 40 22.51 -3.31 -28.29
C ARG A 40 22.95 -3.81 -26.91
N VAL A 41 23.21 -5.11 -26.72
CA VAL A 41 23.80 -5.67 -25.48
C VAL A 41 25.20 -5.12 -25.19
N PHE A 42 25.87 -4.56 -26.21
CA PHE A 42 27.17 -3.89 -26.09
C PHE A 42 27.03 -2.36 -25.99
N THR A 43 25.97 -1.84 -25.39
CA THR A 43 25.78 -0.40 -25.17
C THR A 43 25.90 -0.02 -23.69
N SER A 44 25.83 1.27 -23.36
CA SER A 44 25.76 1.72 -21.95
C SER A 44 24.47 1.30 -21.24
N GLU A 45 23.39 1.06 -21.99
CA GLU A 45 22.09 0.66 -21.46
C GLU A 45 21.54 -0.57 -22.21
N PRO A 46 22.20 -1.74 -22.08
CA PRO A 46 21.87 -2.90 -22.90
C PRO A 46 20.50 -3.48 -22.61
N TYR A 47 19.92 -3.15 -21.47
CA TYR A 47 18.59 -3.54 -21.04
C TYR A 47 17.48 -2.68 -21.67
N SER A 48 17.78 -1.47 -22.17
CA SER A 48 16.79 -0.49 -22.62
C SER A 48 15.79 -1.03 -23.65
N PRO A 49 16.20 -1.80 -24.69
CA PRO A 49 15.27 -2.29 -25.72
C PRO A 49 14.17 -3.22 -25.19
N TYR A 50 14.41 -3.85 -24.04
CA TYR A 50 13.52 -4.89 -23.51
C TYR A 50 12.53 -4.35 -22.47
N VAL A 51 12.68 -3.08 -22.05
CA VAL A 51 11.92 -2.52 -20.93
C VAL A 51 10.42 -2.47 -21.21
N ASP A 52 10.01 -1.89 -22.35
CA ASP A 52 8.59 -1.69 -22.64
C ASP A 52 7.86 -3.03 -22.89
N ALA A 53 8.49 -3.96 -23.63
CA ALA A 53 7.96 -5.31 -23.84
C ALA A 53 7.78 -6.04 -22.51
N LEU A 54 8.82 -5.97 -21.65
CA LEU A 54 8.71 -6.52 -20.32
C LEU A 54 7.56 -5.87 -19.59
N LEU A 55 7.43 -4.54 -19.50
CA LEU A 55 6.32 -3.86 -18.81
C LEU A 55 4.94 -4.33 -19.27
N LEU A 56 4.76 -4.69 -20.54
CA LEU A 56 3.53 -5.24 -21.09
C LEU A 56 3.26 -6.71 -20.72
N GLY A 57 4.24 -7.39 -20.14
CA GLY A 57 4.14 -8.79 -19.70
C GLY A 57 4.88 -9.77 -20.56
N ASP A 58 5.60 -9.29 -21.57
CA ASP A 58 6.34 -10.14 -22.51
C ASP A 58 7.80 -10.28 -22.07
N SER A 59 8.14 -11.45 -21.53
CA SER A 59 9.51 -11.84 -21.19
C SER A 59 10.20 -12.66 -22.28
N SER A 60 9.50 -13.06 -23.35
CA SER A 60 9.96 -14.08 -24.29
C SER A 60 11.32 -13.74 -24.92
N VAL A 61 11.48 -12.50 -25.37
CA VAL A 61 12.73 -12.02 -25.98
C VAL A 61 13.89 -12.04 -24.97
N VAL A 62 13.61 -11.69 -23.71
CA VAL A 62 14.64 -11.66 -22.65
C VAL A 62 15.01 -13.06 -22.21
N ASP A 63 14.04 -13.97 -22.14
CA ASP A 63 14.27 -15.38 -21.77
C ASP A 63 15.16 -16.07 -22.81
N VAL A 64 14.83 -15.92 -24.10
CA VAL A 64 15.66 -16.44 -25.21
C VAL A 64 17.05 -15.81 -25.23
N LEU A 65 17.15 -14.49 -25.01
CA LEU A 65 18.42 -13.79 -24.92
C LEU A 65 19.28 -14.37 -23.78
N CYS A 66 18.70 -14.54 -22.59
CA CYS A 66 19.43 -15.02 -21.43
C CYS A 66 19.84 -16.48 -21.57
N GLU A 67 18.99 -17.32 -22.15
CA GLU A 67 19.31 -18.73 -22.44
C GLU A 67 20.48 -18.83 -23.41
N ARG A 68 20.38 -18.19 -24.58
CA ARG A 68 21.38 -18.32 -25.65
C ARG A 68 22.71 -17.65 -25.30
N LEU A 69 22.68 -16.52 -24.61
CA LEU A 69 23.90 -15.83 -24.14
C LEU A 69 24.36 -16.31 -22.76
N HIS A 70 23.72 -17.32 -22.17
CA HIS A 70 24.04 -17.87 -20.85
C HIS A 70 24.11 -16.79 -19.74
N ILE A 71 23.19 -15.81 -19.80
CA ILE A 71 23.07 -14.75 -18.79
C ILE A 71 22.36 -15.34 -17.55
N GLY A 72 23.12 -15.54 -16.48
CA GLY A 72 22.57 -16.07 -15.23
C GLY A 72 21.54 -15.15 -14.56
N LYS A 73 20.61 -15.74 -13.78
CA LYS A 73 19.53 -15.03 -13.06
C LYS A 73 20.02 -13.92 -12.12
N ALA A 74 21.21 -14.09 -11.54
CA ALA A 74 21.82 -13.11 -10.63
C ALA A 74 22.66 -12.01 -11.34
N SER A 75 22.67 -12.00 -12.68
CA SER A 75 23.49 -11.10 -13.49
C SER A 75 23.17 -9.63 -13.21
N TRP A 76 24.18 -8.78 -13.42
CA TRP A 76 24.00 -7.33 -13.36
C TRP A 76 22.97 -6.85 -14.41
N PHE A 77 22.88 -7.53 -15.56
CA PHE A 77 21.97 -7.20 -16.65
C PHE A 77 20.51 -7.27 -16.18
N LEU A 78 20.09 -8.41 -15.62
CA LEU A 78 18.73 -8.59 -15.13
C LEU A 78 18.42 -7.63 -13.96
N LYS A 79 19.39 -7.39 -13.07
CA LYS A 79 19.22 -6.42 -11.98
C LYS A 79 18.98 -5.00 -12.52
N ARG A 80 19.75 -4.57 -13.51
CA ARG A 80 19.56 -3.25 -14.15
C ARG A 80 18.26 -3.18 -14.93
N LEU A 81 17.85 -4.28 -15.57
CA LEU A 81 16.59 -4.36 -16.31
C LEU A 81 15.37 -4.17 -15.39
N VAL A 82 15.37 -4.77 -14.20
CA VAL A 82 14.32 -4.53 -13.18
C VAL A 82 14.26 -3.06 -12.77
N LEU A 83 15.41 -2.44 -12.45
CA LEU A 83 15.45 -1.02 -12.08
C LEU A 83 15.03 -0.11 -13.24
N ALA A 84 15.35 -0.48 -14.49
CA ALA A 84 14.95 0.26 -15.68
C ALA A 84 13.44 0.21 -15.91
N GLN A 85 12.79 -0.95 -15.67
CA GLN A 85 11.32 -1.05 -15.68
C GLN A 85 10.68 -0.11 -14.67
N ILE A 86 11.19 -0.06 -13.44
CA ILE A 86 10.68 0.84 -12.41
C ILE A 86 10.89 2.30 -12.81
N LYS A 87 12.09 2.65 -13.28
CA LYS A 87 12.41 4.00 -13.77
C LYS A 87 11.47 4.42 -14.90
N ARG A 88 11.18 3.51 -15.83
CA ARG A 88 10.26 3.77 -16.94
C ARG A 88 8.84 3.97 -16.43
N ALA A 89 8.35 3.08 -15.57
CA ALA A 89 6.99 3.14 -15.03
C ALA A 89 6.72 4.42 -14.23
N VAL A 90 7.69 4.90 -13.42
CA VAL A 90 7.49 6.13 -12.65
C VAL A 90 7.44 7.40 -13.52
N GLN A 91 7.88 7.33 -14.77
CA GLN A 91 7.83 8.42 -15.75
C GLN A 91 6.55 8.40 -16.60
N MET A 92 5.72 7.36 -16.49
CA MET A 92 4.45 7.25 -17.21
C MET A 92 3.37 8.10 -16.52
N ASP A 93 2.25 8.31 -17.22
CA ASP A 93 1.08 8.93 -16.63
C ASP A 93 0.49 8.05 -15.52
N ASP A 94 -0.41 8.64 -14.72
CA ASP A 94 -0.94 7.99 -13.52
C ASP A 94 -1.68 6.69 -13.83
N LYS A 95 -2.42 6.62 -14.95
CA LYS A 95 -3.22 5.43 -15.29
C LYS A 95 -2.29 4.26 -15.60
N ASP A 96 -1.30 4.48 -16.45
CA ASP A 96 -0.35 3.46 -16.85
C ASP A 96 0.53 3.03 -15.67
N TYR A 97 1.03 3.99 -14.88
CA TYR A 97 1.78 3.71 -13.65
C TYR A 97 0.99 2.81 -12.68
N LEU A 98 -0.26 3.17 -12.40
CA LEU A 98 -1.13 2.39 -11.50
C LEU A 98 -1.41 0.99 -12.04
N SER A 99 -1.58 0.83 -13.36
CA SER A 99 -1.81 -0.47 -13.98
C SER A 99 -0.60 -1.41 -13.86
N LEU A 100 0.62 -0.86 -13.88
CA LEU A 100 1.87 -1.61 -13.79
C LEU A 100 2.30 -1.89 -12.35
N LEU A 101 1.84 -1.08 -11.39
CA LEU A 101 2.28 -1.12 -10.01
C LEU A 101 2.16 -2.51 -9.35
N PRO A 102 1.02 -3.25 -9.43
CA PRO A 102 0.91 -4.57 -8.81
C PRO A 102 2.00 -5.54 -9.29
N ARG A 103 2.33 -5.49 -10.58
CA ARG A 103 3.33 -6.36 -11.17
C ARG A 103 4.74 -6.00 -10.73
N LEU A 104 5.06 -4.71 -10.72
CA LEU A 104 6.36 -4.22 -10.25
C LEU A 104 6.58 -4.58 -8.77
N LEU A 105 5.53 -4.54 -7.95
CA LEU A 105 5.58 -4.99 -6.57
C LEU A 105 5.89 -6.50 -6.46
N ASN A 106 5.33 -7.34 -7.33
CA ASN A 106 5.66 -8.77 -7.37
C ASN A 106 7.11 -9.02 -7.77
N VAL A 107 7.60 -8.32 -8.80
CA VAL A 107 9.01 -8.39 -9.22
C VAL A 107 9.93 -8.01 -8.05
N LEU A 108 9.61 -6.97 -7.27
CA LEU A 108 10.40 -6.57 -6.10
C LEU A 108 10.29 -7.55 -4.92
N ALA A 109 9.14 -8.20 -4.75
CA ALA A 109 8.97 -9.21 -3.71
C ALA A 109 9.94 -10.39 -3.91
N GLU A 110 10.15 -10.79 -5.17
CA GLU A 110 11.06 -11.87 -5.57
C GLU A 110 12.54 -11.45 -5.60
N ASN A 111 12.85 -10.14 -5.54
CA ASN A 111 14.20 -9.60 -5.72
C ASN A 111 14.66 -8.76 -4.51
N GLU A 112 15.10 -9.44 -3.44
CA GLU A 112 15.47 -8.79 -2.17
C GLU A 112 16.53 -7.68 -2.33
N VAL A 113 17.51 -7.89 -3.22
CA VAL A 113 18.62 -6.96 -3.46
C VAL A 113 18.13 -5.62 -4.01
N LEU A 114 17.04 -5.62 -4.78
CA LEU A 114 16.52 -4.42 -5.45
C LEU A 114 15.27 -3.87 -4.78
N ARG A 115 14.67 -4.65 -3.89
CA ARG A 115 13.42 -4.40 -3.19
C ARG A 115 13.34 -2.98 -2.65
N ASP A 116 14.33 -2.57 -1.86
CA ASP A 116 14.27 -1.28 -1.17
C ASP A 116 14.38 -0.10 -2.15
N THR A 117 15.38 -0.13 -3.03
CA THR A 117 15.59 0.95 -4.03
C THR A 117 14.40 1.08 -4.99
N GLY A 118 13.84 -0.07 -5.42
CA GLY A 118 12.67 -0.11 -6.27
C GLY A 118 11.42 0.40 -5.57
N LEU A 119 11.15 -0.07 -4.35
CA LEU A 119 9.97 0.32 -3.60
C LEU A 119 10.00 1.80 -3.23
N VAL A 120 11.17 2.37 -2.89
CA VAL A 120 11.34 3.82 -2.69
C VAL A 120 10.88 4.60 -3.91
N SER A 121 11.30 4.18 -5.11
CA SER A 121 10.95 4.87 -6.36
C SER A 121 9.45 4.82 -6.65
N LEU A 122 8.83 3.64 -6.47
CA LEU A 122 7.39 3.46 -6.62
C LEU A 122 6.62 4.29 -5.61
N LEU A 123 6.99 4.24 -4.33
CA LEU A 123 6.28 4.95 -3.27
C LEU A 123 6.36 6.47 -3.43
N ASN A 124 7.54 7.00 -3.76
CA ASN A 124 7.74 8.42 -4.03
C ASN A 124 6.96 8.89 -5.27
N ARG A 125 6.77 8.03 -6.29
CA ARG A 125 5.90 8.35 -7.43
C ARG A 125 4.42 8.29 -7.05
N TYR A 126 4.03 7.34 -6.21
CA TYR A 126 2.63 7.11 -5.84
C TYR A 126 1.99 8.33 -5.17
N VAL A 127 2.72 9.02 -4.29
CA VAL A 127 2.18 10.19 -3.58
C VAL A 127 1.86 11.37 -4.52
N ALA A 128 2.38 11.37 -5.75
CA ALA A 128 2.07 12.38 -6.77
C ALA A 128 0.76 12.07 -7.54
N VAL A 129 0.20 10.87 -7.40
CA VAL A 129 -1.06 10.48 -8.07
C VAL A 129 -2.23 11.23 -7.43
N PRO A 130 -3.10 11.91 -8.19
CA PRO A 130 -4.26 12.61 -7.65
C PRO A 130 -5.17 11.71 -6.79
N ALA A 131 -5.75 12.31 -5.74
CA ALA A 131 -6.60 11.65 -4.74
C ALA A 131 -5.96 10.53 -3.89
N THR A 132 -4.75 10.05 -4.23
CA THR A 132 -3.94 9.02 -3.52
C THR A 132 -4.81 8.03 -2.71
N PRO A 133 -5.64 7.19 -3.38
CA PRO A 133 -6.44 6.23 -2.66
C PRO A 133 -5.54 5.26 -1.89
N LEU A 134 -6.07 4.62 -0.85
CA LEU A 134 -5.35 3.57 -0.14
C LEU A 134 -5.00 2.44 -1.12
N HIS A 135 -3.72 2.13 -1.28
CA HIS A 135 -3.26 0.95 -1.99
C HIS A 135 -2.81 -0.12 -1.00
N ALA A 136 -3.75 -0.98 -0.57
CA ALA A 136 -3.55 -1.94 0.52
C ALA A 136 -2.27 -2.77 0.37
N ARG A 137 -1.98 -3.30 -0.83
CA ARG A 137 -0.77 -4.10 -1.07
C ARG A 137 0.52 -3.30 -0.96
N LEU A 138 0.49 -2.02 -1.35
CA LEU A 138 1.67 -1.16 -1.30
C LEU A 138 1.98 -0.82 0.15
N GLN A 139 0.95 -0.44 0.91
CA GLN A 139 1.02 -0.23 2.35
C GLN A 139 1.55 -1.49 3.06
N GLU A 140 0.94 -2.64 2.81
CA GLU A 140 1.29 -3.92 3.44
C GLU A 140 2.77 -4.27 3.21
N LEU A 141 3.23 -4.25 1.95
CA LEU A 141 4.62 -4.58 1.63
C LEU A 141 5.60 -3.58 2.26
N THR A 142 5.27 -2.29 2.20
CA THR A 142 6.11 -1.23 2.79
C THR A 142 6.27 -1.43 4.30
N VAL A 143 5.17 -1.66 5.02
CA VAL A 143 5.20 -1.88 6.47
C VAL A 143 5.84 -3.23 6.83
N ASN A 144 5.62 -4.27 6.03
CA ASN A 144 6.24 -5.58 6.28
C ASN A 144 7.75 -5.56 6.09
N TRP A 145 8.27 -4.85 5.09
CA TRP A 145 9.70 -4.82 4.79
C TRP A 145 10.44 -3.77 5.62
N TRP A 146 9.87 -2.58 5.80
CA TRP A 146 10.54 -1.46 6.48
C TRP A 146 10.07 -1.23 7.91
N GLY A 147 9.00 -1.89 8.35
CA GLY A 147 8.39 -1.66 9.65
C GLY A 147 7.55 -0.38 9.69
N ASN A 148 7.04 -0.07 10.88
CA ASN A 148 6.21 1.11 11.10
C ASN A 148 7.00 2.42 10.82
N PRO A 149 6.48 3.33 9.97
CA PRO A 149 7.15 4.59 9.60
C PRO A 149 7.38 5.58 10.75
N TRP A 150 6.74 5.45 11.91
CA TRP A 150 6.91 6.37 13.05
C TRP A 150 8.06 6.01 13.97
N LEU A 151 8.51 4.76 13.94
CA LEU A 151 9.48 4.28 14.90
C LEU A 151 10.88 4.78 14.50
N PRO A 152 11.60 5.46 15.39
CA PRO A 152 12.98 5.88 15.13
C PRO A 152 13.90 4.71 14.76
N SER A 153 13.60 3.50 15.26
CA SER A 153 14.34 2.28 14.91
C SER A 153 14.30 1.91 13.43
N ASN A 154 13.33 2.43 12.68
CA ASN A 154 13.14 2.14 11.26
C ASN A 154 13.67 3.25 10.34
N GLU A 155 14.22 4.35 10.89
CA GLU A 155 14.59 5.56 10.13
C GLU A 155 15.49 5.26 8.92
N THR A 156 16.46 4.37 9.08
CA THR A 156 17.41 3.99 8.02
C THR A 156 16.72 3.33 6.83
N ARG A 157 15.70 2.49 7.06
CA ARG A 157 14.93 1.82 5.99
C ARG A 157 14.03 2.79 5.23
N TRP A 158 13.56 3.83 5.93
CA TRP A 158 12.71 4.88 5.35
C TRP A 158 13.52 6.04 4.74
N GLY A 159 14.85 6.07 4.88
CA GLY A 159 15.69 7.21 4.54
C GLY A 159 15.67 7.67 3.07
N GLY A 160 15.26 6.79 2.14
CA GLY A 160 15.09 7.15 0.72
C GLY A 160 13.70 7.69 0.36
N VAL A 161 12.73 7.58 1.27
CA VAL A 161 11.33 7.94 1.04
C VAL A 161 11.14 9.43 1.35
N ILE A 162 10.50 10.16 0.44
CA ILE A 162 10.22 11.59 0.67
C ILE A 162 9.18 11.76 1.80
N PRO A 163 9.21 12.89 2.55
CA PRO A 163 8.35 13.08 3.72
C PRO A 163 6.86 12.87 3.43
N GLU A 164 6.36 13.34 2.28
CA GLU A 164 4.96 13.21 1.89
C GLU A 164 4.55 11.75 1.70
N ALA A 165 5.41 10.95 1.08
CA ALA A 165 5.16 9.55 0.82
C ALA A 165 5.20 8.73 2.13
N ARG A 166 6.12 9.05 3.04
CA ARG A 166 6.16 8.46 4.38
C ARG A 166 4.94 8.83 5.21
N ALA A 167 4.48 10.08 5.13
CA ALA A 167 3.26 10.54 5.78
C ALA A 167 2.00 9.87 5.21
N MET A 168 1.95 9.63 3.90
CA MET A 168 0.85 8.89 3.27
C MET A 168 0.73 7.45 3.80
N VAL A 169 1.83 6.69 3.83
CA VAL A 169 1.80 5.31 4.37
C VAL A 169 1.51 5.31 5.87
N SER A 170 2.01 6.31 6.58
CA SER A 170 1.65 6.54 7.97
C SER A 170 0.13 6.67 8.12
N ASP A 171 -0.51 7.60 7.42
CA ASP A 171 -1.94 7.84 7.53
C ASP A 171 -2.75 6.57 7.20
N TRP A 172 -2.35 5.82 6.17
CA TRP A 172 -2.95 4.51 5.86
C TRP A 172 -2.84 3.54 7.04
N LEU A 173 -1.65 3.42 7.64
CA LEU A 173 -1.42 2.53 8.77
C LEU A 173 -2.22 2.95 10.01
N LYS A 174 -2.35 4.25 10.31
CA LYS A 174 -3.20 4.74 11.40
C LYS A 174 -4.65 4.33 11.16
N ALA A 175 -5.17 4.56 9.95
CA ALA A 175 -6.55 4.26 9.60
C ALA A 175 -6.85 2.76 9.74
N GLU A 176 -5.94 1.90 9.27
CA GLU A 176 -6.05 0.45 9.38
C GLU A 176 -5.99 -0.03 10.83
N ILE A 177 -5.09 0.53 11.64
CA ILE A 177 -4.98 0.17 13.05
C ILE A 177 -6.23 0.62 13.83
N ILE A 178 -6.75 1.82 13.59
CA ILE A 178 -8.01 2.30 14.19
C ILE A 178 -9.17 1.37 13.84
N GLU A 179 -9.27 0.98 12.57
CA GLU A 179 -10.28 0.03 12.12
C GLU A 179 -10.14 -1.33 12.79
N THR A 180 -8.92 -1.86 12.87
CA THR A 180 -8.67 -3.13 13.55
C THR A 180 -8.96 -3.06 15.05
N PHE A 181 -8.65 -1.93 15.69
CA PHE A 181 -8.94 -1.71 17.11
C PHE A 181 -10.45 -1.79 17.38
N PHE A 182 -11.28 -1.08 16.63
CA PHE A 182 -12.73 -1.07 16.86
C PHE A 182 -13.47 -2.32 16.34
N THR A 183 -12.85 -3.11 15.46
CA THR A 183 -13.48 -4.33 14.92
C THR A 183 -13.03 -5.61 15.64
N LYS A 184 -11.79 -5.66 16.14
CA LYS A 184 -11.19 -6.86 16.75
C LYS A 184 -10.96 -6.76 18.24
N LEU A 185 -10.72 -5.57 18.78
CA LEU A 185 -10.51 -5.36 20.23
C LEU A 185 -11.77 -4.91 20.97
N ALA A 186 -12.88 -4.68 20.25
CA ALA A 186 -14.17 -4.38 20.85
C ALA A 186 -14.74 -5.61 21.57
N GLU A 187 -15.35 -5.38 22.73
CA GLU A 187 -16.04 -6.42 23.51
C GLU A 187 -17.15 -7.10 22.67
N ASP A 188 -17.24 -8.42 22.78
CA ASP A 188 -18.28 -9.28 22.18
C ASP A 188 -18.44 -9.22 20.65
N GLY A 189 -17.40 -8.78 19.93
CA GLY A 189 -17.47 -8.62 18.47
C GLY A 189 -18.44 -7.52 18.01
N SER A 190 -18.91 -6.68 18.95
CA SER A 190 -19.74 -5.52 18.68
C SER A 190 -18.87 -4.38 18.14
N ALA A 191 -18.58 -4.44 16.84
CA ALA A 191 -17.90 -3.32 16.18
C ALA A 191 -18.72 -2.04 16.39
N ASP A 192 -18.08 -0.96 16.83
CA ASP A 192 -18.69 0.38 16.84
C ASP A 192 -18.26 1.15 15.59
N PRO A 193 -19.02 1.05 14.48
CA PRO A 193 -18.64 1.69 13.23
C PRO A 193 -18.67 3.21 13.33
N ARG A 194 -19.46 3.79 14.24
CA ARG A 194 -19.56 5.27 14.38
C ARG A 194 -18.29 5.84 15.00
N ARG A 195 -17.83 5.27 16.12
CA ARG A 195 -16.56 5.67 16.76
C ARG A 195 -15.37 5.49 15.82
N MET A 196 -15.33 4.35 15.11
CA MET A 196 -14.30 4.08 14.11
C MET A 196 -14.32 5.12 12.98
N GLN A 197 -15.47 5.35 12.35
CA GLN A 197 -15.61 6.30 11.24
C GLN A 197 -15.29 7.74 11.66
N PHE A 198 -15.65 8.11 12.89
CA PHE A 198 -15.28 9.40 13.47
C PHE A 198 -13.76 9.57 13.50
N TRP A 199 -13.04 8.65 14.17
CA TRP A 199 -11.60 8.77 14.34
C TRP A 199 -10.81 8.63 13.03
N LYS A 200 -11.31 7.84 12.05
CA LYS A 200 -10.70 7.75 10.71
C LYS A 200 -10.62 9.12 10.00
N ARG A 201 -11.52 10.07 10.30
CA ARG A 201 -11.47 11.44 9.74
C ARG A 201 -10.34 12.29 10.32
N TYR A 202 -9.84 11.94 11.49
CA TYR A 202 -8.81 12.69 12.23
C TYR A 202 -7.41 12.07 12.13
N VAL A 203 -7.24 10.96 11.41
CA VAL A 203 -5.96 10.25 11.20
C VAL A 203 -4.76 11.18 10.93
N LYS A 204 -4.97 12.17 10.07
CA LYS A 204 -3.95 13.15 9.66
C LYS A 204 -3.61 14.20 10.72
N SER A 205 -4.47 14.34 11.72
CA SER A 205 -4.33 15.27 12.85
C SER A 205 -3.74 14.56 14.08
N ILE A 206 -3.56 13.24 14.03
CA ILE A 206 -2.92 12.45 15.07
C ILE A 206 -1.41 12.43 14.84
N ASP A 207 -0.68 13.03 15.78
CA ASP A 207 0.79 13.10 15.77
C ASP A 207 1.42 11.81 16.29
N HIS A 208 0.81 11.20 17.31
CA HIS A 208 1.33 10.00 17.96
C HIS A 208 0.20 9.09 18.45
N MET A 209 0.45 7.78 18.45
CA MET A 209 -0.52 6.73 18.82
C MET A 209 0.14 5.68 19.70
N GLU A 210 -0.51 5.35 20.82
CA GLU A 210 -0.14 4.23 21.68
C GLU A 210 -1.36 3.37 22.00
N PHE A 211 -1.14 2.08 22.22
CA PHE A 211 -2.19 1.09 22.45
C PHE A 211 -1.99 0.38 23.78
N ALA A 212 -2.82 0.73 24.75
CA ALA A 212 -2.81 0.09 26.06
C ALA A 212 -3.60 -1.22 25.97
N LEU A 213 -2.89 -2.33 25.81
CA LEU A 213 -3.49 -3.65 25.65
C LEU A 213 -3.69 -4.30 27.02
N GLY A 214 -4.90 -4.78 27.29
CA GLY A 214 -5.21 -5.63 28.44
C GLY A 214 -4.58 -7.02 28.32
N SER A 215 -4.61 -7.80 29.40
CA SER A 215 -3.95 -9.12 29.45
C SER A 215 -4.46 -10.10 28.39
N ASN A 216 -5.76 -10.08 28.05
CA ASN A 216 -6.32 -10.93 26.99
C ASN A 216 -5.71 -10.59 25.62
N ALA A 217 -5.84 -9.34 25.17
CA ALA A 217 -5.32 -8.91 23.87
C ALA A 217 -3.80 -9.06 23.74
N ARG A 218 -3.07 -8.89 24.85
CA ARG A 218 -1.61 -9.03 24.91
C ARG A 218 -1.17 -10.48 24.73
N ASN A 219 -1.88 -11.43 25.34
CA ASN A 219 -1.46 -12.83 25.42
C ASN A 219 -2.21 -13.77 24.44
N SER A 220 -3.28 -13.30 23.80
CA SER A 220 -4.05 -14.11 22.84
C SER A 220 -3.19 -14.61 21.69
N THR A 221 -3.32 -15.90 21.37
CA THR A 221 -2.62 -16.57 20.26
C THR A 221 -3.44 -16.60 18.98
N GLU A 222 -4.66 -16.07 18.99
CA GLU A 222 -5.49 -15.96 17.80
C GLU A 222 -4.78 -15.13 16.71
N SER A 223 -4.95 -15.56 15.47
CA SER A 223 -4.26 -14.99 14.31
C SER A 223 -4.42 -13.48 14.21
N ASP A 224 -5.63 -12.98 14.50
CA ASP A 224 -5.96 -11.56 14.39
C ASP A 224 -5.24 -10.72 15.45
N PHE A 225 -5.17 -11.21 16.69
CA PHE A 225 -4.42 -10.55 17.77
C PHE A 225 -2.91 -10.59 17.50
N VAL A 226 -2.38 -11.70 16.98
CA VAL A 226 -0.98 -11.82 16.60
C VAL A 226 -0.63 -10.83 15.48
N ALA A 227 -1.46 -10.78 14.43
CA ALA A 227 -1.27 -9.85 13.31
C ALA A 227 -1.36 -8.39 13.77
N LEU A 228 -2.31 -8.09 14.66
CA LEU A 228 -2.47 -6.76 15.23
C LEU A 228 -1.26 -6.32 16.05
N ARG A 229 -0.78 -7.17 16.98
CA ARG A 229 0.41 -6.88 17.78
C ARG A 229 1.66 -6.72 16.92
N LYS A 230 1.77 -7.46 15.82
CA LYS A 230 2.87 -7.29 14.86
C LYS A 230 2.84 -5.90 14.21
N LYS A 231 1.66 -5.41 13.81
CA LYS A 231 1.50 -4.07 13.19
C LYS A 231 1.69 -2.93 14.19
N MET A 232 1.25 -3.13 15.44
CA MET A 232 1.39 -2.18 16.54
C MET A 232 2.75 -2.29 17.26
N HIS A 233 3.66 -3.14 16.80
CA HIS A 233 4.93 -3.35 17.47
C HIS A 233 5.66 -2.01 17.69
N GLY A 234 6.16 -1.77 18.90
CA GLY A 234 6.76 -0.49 19.30
C GLY A 234 5.77 0.61 19.71
N LEU A 235 4.46 0.39 19.61
CA LEU A 235 3.40 1.32 20.02
C LEU A 235 2.50 0.78 21.14
N THR A 236 2.73 -0.45 21.60
CA THR A 236 1.92 -1.09 22.64
C THR A 236 2.42 -0.77 24.04
N CYS A 237 1.51 -0.45 24.95
CA CYS A 237 1.76 -0.32 26.38
C CYS A 237 0.90 -1.32 27.18
N ASN A 238 1.30 -1.56 28.44
CA ASN A 238 0.66 -2.57 29.28
C ASN A 238 -0.48 -1.95 30.08
N LEU A 239 -1.70 -2.45 29.87
CA LEU A 239 -2.88 -2.13 30.68
C LEU A 239 -3.18 -3.26 31.67
N ASP A 240 -3.33 -2.88 32.94
CA ASP A 240 -3.96 -3.70 33.98
C ASP A 240 -5.47 -3.42 33.97
N ALA A 241 -6.19 -4.26 33.23
CA ALA A 241 -7.62 -4.22 33.11
C ALA A 241 -8.19 -5.64 33.06
N SER A 242 -9.37 -5.81 33.65
CA SER A 242 -10.15 -7.05 33.54
C SER A 242 -10.89 -7.11 32.19
N GLY A 243 -11.13 -8.34 31.72
CA GLY A 243 -11.90 -8.60 30.50
C GLY A 243 -11.17 -8.23 29.21
N ALA A 244 -11.93 -7.74 28.22
CA ALA A 244 -11.40 -7.35 26.91
C ALA A 244 -11.19 -5.83 26.79
N ASN A 245 -11.03 -5.14 27.92
CA ASN A 245 -10.76 -3.71 27.94
C ASN A 245 -9.36 -3.41 27.41
N ASN A 246 -9.32 -2.61 26.35
CA ASN A 246 -8.12 -2.01 25.80
C ASN A 246 -8.35 -0.50 25.70
N ALA A 247 -7.26 0.26 25.61
CA ALA A 247 -7.34 1.69 25.36
C ALA A 247 -6.44 2.08 24.17
N PHE A 248 -6.89 3.12 23.49
CA PHE A 248 -6.21 3.75 22.39
C PHE A 248 -5.92 5.21 22.78
N ILE A 249 -4.63 5.56 22.81
CA ILE A 249 -4.13 6.87 23.25
C ILE A 249 -3.66 7.62 22.00
N MET A 250 -4.26 8.77 21.73
CA MET A 250 -3.97 9.64 20.59
C MET A 250 -3.43 10.97 21.07
N THR A 251 -2.26 11.36 20.58
CA THR A 251 -1.76 12.73 20.72
C THR A 251 -2.11 13.53 19.47
N MET A 252 -2.80 14.65 19.64
CA MET A 252 -3.20 15.59 18.60
C MET A 252 -2.87 17.01 19.10
N GLY A 253 -1.73 17.54 18.70
CA GLY A 253 -1.19 18.80 19.23
C GLY A 253 -1.02 18.75 20.75
N ASN A 254 -1.77 19.59 21.46
CA ASN A 254 -1.75 19.65 22.92
C ASN A 254 -2.76 18.71 23.60
N LEU A 255 -3.62 18.04 22.84
CA LEU A 255 -4.59 17.09 23.37
C LEU A 255 -4.01 15.67 23.35
N VAL A 256 -4.06 14.98 24.49
CA VAL A 256 -3.91 13.53 24.57
C VAL A 256 -5.27 12.92 24.87
N ALA A 257 -5.90 12.32 23.87
CA ALA A 257 -7.20 11.68 23.96
C ALA A 257 -7.04 10.17 24.21
N VAL A 258 -7.82 9.64 25.15
CA VAL A 258 -7.82 8.22 25.53
C VAL A 258 -9.22 7.66 25.29
N GLU A 259 -9.29 6.80 24.28
CA GLU A 259 -10.46 6.09 23.83
C GLU A 259 -10.40 4.64 24.31
N PHE A 260 -11.54 4.00 24.56
CA PHE A 260 -11.58 2.62 25.08
C PHE A 260 -12.32 1.69 24.12
N SER A 261 -11.87 0.44 24.04
CA SER A 261 -12.48 -0.56 23.17
C SER A 261 -13.86 -1.03 23.67
N GLY A 262 -14.06 -1.09 24.98
CA GLY A 262 -15.33 -1.50 25.61
C GLY A 262 -16.44 -0.46 25.45
N MET A 263 -17.69 -0.92 25.36
CA MET A 263 -18.86 -0.05 25.29
C MET A 263 -19.12 0.67 26.62
N GLY A 264 -19.80 1.83 26.56
CA GLY A 264 -20.17 2.60 27.76
C GLY A 264 -19.04 3.41 28.41
N ASN A 265 -17.82 3.32 27.88
CA ASN A 265 -16.72 4.19 28.28
C ASN A 265 -16.85 5.59 27.65
N ALA A 266 -16.51 6.60 28.44
CA ALA A 266 -16.33 7.96 27.96
C ALA A 266 -14.93 8.12 27.34
N LEU A 267 -14.79 9.05 26.39
CA LEU A 267 -13.51 9.58 25.96
C LEU A 267 -12.93 10.43 27.09
N TYR A 268 -11.65 10.30 27.40
CA TYR A 268 -10.93 11.18 28.32
C TYR A 268 -9.86 11.95 27.56
N GLY A 269 -9.76 13.25 27.77
CA GLY A 269 -8.72 14.07 27.15
C GLY A 269 -7.92 14.85 28.18
N TYR A 270 -6.62 14.94 27.95
CA TYR A 270 -5.65 15.58 28.83
C TYR A 270 -4.86 16.64 28.05
N ASP A 271 -4.61 17.78 28.68
CA ASP A 271 -3.77 18.83 28.11
C ASP A 271 -2.30 18.53 28.41
N LYS A 272 -1.53 18.21 27.36
CA LYS A 272 -0.11 17.89 27.45
C LYS A 272 0.70 18.99 28.16
N ARG A 273 0.29 20.26 28.03
CA ARG A 273 0.96 21.41 28.66
C ARG A 273 0.85 21.41 30.19
N LYS A 274 -0.18 20.75 30.74
CA LYS A 274 -0.41 20.64 32.19
C LYS A 274 0.29 19.41 32.80
N GLY A 275 0.95 18.59 31.98
CA GLY A 275 1.50 17.30 32.36
C GLY A 275 0.45 16.19 32.37
N LEU A 276 0.82 15.02 31.83
CA LEU A 276 -0.06 13.87 31.77
C LEU A 276 -0.18 13.20 33.15
N PRO A 277 -1.38 12.71 33.51
CA PRO A 277 -1.59 12.04 34.78
C PRO A 277 -1.13 10.56 34.79
N PHE A 278 -0.57 10.09 33.67
CA PHE A 278 -0.06 8.74 33.49
C PHE A 278 1.21 8.74 32.63
N ASP A 279 1.91 7.62 32.69
CA ASP A 279 3.15 7.30 32.01
C ASP A 279 2.95 5.96 31.31
N SER A 280 2.97 5.98 29.97
CA SER A 280 2.72 4.82 29.11
C SER A 280 3.84 3.78 29.14
N GLN A 281 5.02 4.13 29.68
CA GLN A 281 6.11 3.18 29.90
C GLN A 281 5.89 2.31 31.14
N LYS A 282 4.94 2.69 32.01
CA LYS A 282 4.55 1.96 33.22
C LYS A 282 3.24 1.22 33.01
N LEU A 283 2.94 0.29 33.91
CA LEU A 283 1.65 -0.41 33.92
C LEU A 283 0.51 0.60 34.11
N LEU A 284 -0.33 0.73 33.10
CA LEU A 284 -1.50 1.62 33.08
C LEU A 284 -2.67 0.95 33.80
N ARG A 285 -3.57 1.76 34.37
CA ARG A 285 -4.75 1.28 35.11
C ARG A 285 -6.03 1.99 34.66
N LEU A 286 -7.19 1.42 35.00
CA LEU A 286 -8.50 2.01 34.71
C LEU A 286 -9.24 2.67 35.89
N PRO A 287 -9.10 2.22 37.17
CA PRO A 287 -9.83 2.86 38.27
C PRO A 287 -9.51 4.35 38.38
N THR A 288 -10.51 5.20 38.55
CA THR A 288 -10.36 6.67 38.42
C THR A 288 -9.47 7.30 39.50
N THR A 289 -9.26 6.58 40.61
CA THR A 289 -8.45 6.98 41.76
C THR A 289 -7.10 6.28 41.81
N ALA A 290 -6.86 5.30 40.94
CA ALA A 290 -5.59 4.58 40.92
C ALA A 290 -4.47 5.46 40.37
N ALA A 291 -3.26 5.30 40.91
CA ALA A 291 -2.05 5.85 40.31
C ALA A 291 -1.89 5.30 38.89
N ASN A 292 -1.35 6.13 37.99
CA ASN A 292 -1.13 5.81 36.58
C ASN A 292 -2.41 5.40 35.82
N SER A 293 -3.56 5.94 36.25
CA SER A 293 -4.85 5.63 35.61
C SER A 293 -5.13 6.47 34.37
N LEU A 294 -5.67 5.81 33.35
CA LEU A 294 -6.15 6.42 32.11
C LEU A 294 -7.50 7.15 32.26
N LYS A 295 -8.21 6.98 33.39
CA LYS A 295 -9.53 7.58 33.66
C LYS A 295 -9.48 8.62 34.77
N GLN A 296 -8.38 9.35 34.94
CA GLN A 296 -8.23 10.34 36.01
C GLN A 296 -9.09 11.58 35.79
N LYS A 297 -10.31 11.51 36.35
CA LYS A 297 -11.35 12.55 36.21
C LYS A 297 -10.88 13.95 36.62
N ALA A 298 -10.15 14.06 37.74
CA ALA A 298 -9.72 15.35 38.28
C ALA A 298 -8.71 16.11 37.38
N ARG A 299 -8.04 15.38 36.48
CA ARG A 299 -7.01 15.92 35.58
C ARG A 299 -7.47 16.00 34.13
N SER A 300 -8.65 15.44 33.83
CA SER A 300 -9.23 15.41 32.49
C SER A 300 -9.74 16.81 32.13
N VAL A 301 -9.29 17.34 30.99
CA VAL A 301 -9.81 18.59 30.41
C VAL A 301 -10.98 18.34 29.47
N LEU A 302 -11.17 17.08 29.04
CA LEU A 302 -12.26 16.61 28.20
C LEU A 302 -12.79 15.32 28.78
N LYS A 303 -14.10 15.17 28.93
CA LYS A 303 -14.70 13.89 29.32
C LYS A 303 -16.09 13.75 28.72
N GLU A 304 -16.18 13.05 27.60
CA GLU A 304 -17.40 13.01 26.80
C GLU A 304 -17.89 11.59 26.59
N SER A 305 -19.21 11.38 26.69
CA SER A 305 -19.84 10.10 26.42
C SER A 305 -20.26 10.00 24.95
N HIS A 306 -20.17 8.79 24.39
CA HIS A 306 -20.66 8.46 23.05
C HIS A 306 -22.18 8.27 23.00
N LYS A 307 -22.95 9.16 23.65
CA LYS A 307 -24.41 9.09 23.75
C LYS A 307 -25.05 10.25 22.99
N ASP A 308 -25.99 9.91 22.11
CA ASP A 308 -26.80 10.89 21.39
C ASP A 308 -27.79 11.59 22.34
N GLY A 309 -28.23 12.80 21.98
CA GLY A 309 -29.20 13.58 22.76
C GLY A 309 -28.69 14.10 24.10
N VAL A 310 -27.38 14.14 24.33
CA VAL A 310 -26.79 14.71 25.54
C VAL A 310 -26.55 16.21 25.36
N GLY A 311 -27.11 17.02 26.25
CA GLY A 311 -26.99 18.47 26.20
C GLY A 311 -27.72 19.05 24.99
N SER A 312 -27.05 19.95 24.25
CA SER A 312 -27.63 20.64 23.07
C SER A 312 -27.41 19.90 21.75
N TRP A 313 -26.83 18.70 21.77
CA TRP A 313 -26.42 18.00 20.55
C TRP A 313 -27.29 16.78 20.28
N ALA A 314 -27.80 16.68 19.06
CA ALA A 314 -28.55 15.50 18.62
C ALA A 314 -27.64 14.28 18.49
N LYS A 315 -26.41 14.48 18.00
CA LYS A 315 -25.41 13.42 17.80
C LYS A 315 -24.14 13.71 18.59
N TRP A 316 -23.59 12.71 19.28
CA TRP A 316 -22.36 12.89 20.07
C TRP A 316 -21.17 13.34 19.22
N GLU A 317 -21.11 12.94 17.94
CA GLU A 317 -20.02 13.32 17.02
C GLU A 317 -19.94 14.84 16.85
N GLN A 318 -21.10 15.54 16.80
CA GLN A 318 -21.14 16.99 16.63
C GLN A 318 -20.56 17.72 17.85
N ASN A 319 -20.83 17.18 19.04
CA ASN A 319 -20.24 17.69 20.28
C ASN A 319 -18.71 17.53 20.25
N PHE A 320 -18.22 16.34 19.89
CA PHE A 320 -16.79 16.06 19.82
C PHE A 320 -16.10 16.98 18.79
N GLU A 321 -16.65 17.11 17.57
CA GLU A 321 -16.10 18.02 16.54
C GLU A 321 -16.01 19.45 17.05
N THR A 322 -17.06 19.93 17.74
CA THR A 322 -17.10 21.29 18.26
C THR A 322 -16.03 21.49 19.32
N ILE A 323 -15.87 20.56 20.26
CA ILE A 323 -14.86 20.65 21.31
C ILE A 323 -13.44 20.57 20.72
N LEU A 324 -13.17 19.60 19.84
CA LEU A 324 -11.89 19.44 19.17
C LEU A 324 -11.49 20.71 18.41
N ARG A 325 -12.41 21.30 17.66
CA ARG A 325 -12.16 22.54 16.92
C ARG A 325 -11.99 23.74 17.85
N ARG A 326 -12.95 23.99 18.75
CA ARG A 326 -13.01 25.20 19.59
C ARG A 326 -11.87 25.24 20.61
N ASP A 327 -11.63 24.14 21.31
CA ASP A 327 -10.75 24.13 22.48
C ASP A 327 -9.31 23.74 22.13
N PHE A 328 -9.12 23.01 21.02
CA PHE A 328 -7.82 22.48 20.64
C PHE A 328 -7.38 22.84 19.21
N GLY A 329 -8.24 23.48 18.40
CA GLY A 329 -7.93 23.78 17.00
C GLY A 329 -7.73 22.54 16.13
N ILE A 330 -8.29 21.40 16.55
CA ILE A 330 -8.15 20.12 15.86
C ILE A 330 -9.31 19.96 14.90
N GLU A 331 -8.99 19.80 13.63
CA GLU A 331 -9.97 19.57 12.57
C GLU A 331 -9.64 18.28 11.80
N PRO A 332 -10.64 17.63 11.17
CA PRO A 332 -10.38 16.53 10.27
C PRO A 332 -9.69 17.08 9.01
N ARG A 333 -8.40 16.81 8.83
CA ARG A 333 -7.70 17.20 7.60
C ARG A 333 -8.14 16.26 6.48
N THR A 334 -9.14 16.68 5.71
CA THR A 334 -9.55 15.96 4.50
C THR A 334 -8.42 16.01 3.47
N ASN A 335 -8.39 15.03 2.56
CA ASN A 335 -7.63 15.10 1.31
C ASN A 335 -8.24 16.20 0.42
N SER A 336 -8.18 17.47 0.82
CA SER A 336 -8.30 18.54 -0.15
C SER A 336 -7.00 18.54 -0.94
N PRO A 337 -7.02 18.42 -2.29
CA PRO A 337 -5.87 18.78 -3.08
C PRO A 337 -5.60 20.25 -2.77
N GLN A 338 -4.64 20.52 -1.89
CA GLN A 338 -4.11 21.87 -1.79
C GLN A 338 -3.68 22.24 -3.21
N ASN A 339 -4.22 23.34 -3.72
CA ASN A 339 -3.77 24.00 -4.94
C ASN A 339 -2.23 24.18 -4.85
N ARG A 340 -1.47 23.15 -5.25
CA ARG A 340 -0.08 23.30 -5.62
C ARG A 340 -0.13 24.19 -6.85
N LYS A 341 0.24 25.46 -6.67
CA LYS A 341 0.50 26.39 -7.78
C LYS A 341 1.24 25.60 -8.85
N MET A 342 0.63 25.44 -10.02
CA MET A 342 1.28 24.89 -11.20
C MET A 342 2.58 25.67 -11.41
N VAL A 343 3.71 25.06 -11.08
CA VAL A 343 4.98 25.49 -11.67
C VAL A 343 4.90 25.02 -13.11
N ARG A 344 4.74 26.00 -14.00
CA ARG A 344 4.64 25.82 -15.45
C ARG A 344 5.82 24.97 -15.94
N PRO A 345 5.59 23.84 -16.63
CA PRO A 345 6.67 23.12 -17.29
C PRO A 345 7.29 23.99 -18.39
N PRO A 346 8.60 23.93 -18.64
CA PRO A 346 9.19 24.53 -19.83
C PRO A 346 8.61 23.85 -21.09
N ALA A 347 8.44 24.64 -22.15
CA ALA A 347 7.71 24.26 -23.35
C ALA A 347 8.24 22.96 -24.01
N PRO A 348 7.37 22.10 -24.56
CA PRO A 348 7.79 20.92 -25.29
C PRO A 348 8.42 21.31 -26.64
N ILE A 349 9.59 20.73 -26.93
CA ILE A 349 10.15 20.64 -28.27
C ILE A 349 9.29 19.64 -29.05
N THR A 350 8.85 20.05 -30.24
CA THR A 350 7.96 19.32 -31.14
C THR A 350 8.49 17.93 -31.51
N PRO A 351 7.73 16.84 -31.36
CA PRO A 351 8.00 15.59 -32.06
C PRO A 351 7.26 15.56 -33.40
N MET A 352 7.98 15.15 -34.44
CA MET A 352 7.46 14.86 -35.77
C MET A 352 6.34 13.81 -35.74
N ALA A 353 5.37 13.99 -36.64
CA ALA A 353 4.25 13.11 -36.89
C ALA A 353 4.64 11.72 -37.41
N GLY A 354 3.82 10.72 -37.06
CA GLY A 354 3.95 9.31 -37.41
C GLY A 354 4.26 8.52 -36.14
N VAL A 355 3.30 7.91 -35.44
CA VAL A 355 2.42 6.84 -35.92
C VAL A 355 1.13 6.90 -35.08
N ALA A 356 0.03 7.33 -35.70
CA ALA A 356 -1.31 7.14 -35.16
C ALA A 356 -1.91 5.90 -35.82
N ASN A 357 -1.99 4.79 -35.07
CA ASN A 357 -3.03 3.76 -35.13
C ASN A 357 -2.50 2.46 -34.51
N ALA A 358 -2.91 2.18 -33.27
CA ALA A 358 -3.39 0.87 -32.84
C ALA A 358 -3.86 0.94 -31.36
N ILE A 359 -4.94 0.22 -31.08
CA ILE A 359 -5.48 -0.15 -29.76
C ILE A 359 -6.44 0.86 -29.12
N SER A 360 -7.62 0.97 -29.75
CA SER A 360 -8.89 1.15 -29.06
C SER A 360 -9.62 -0.20 -29.12
N LEU A 361 -9.56 -1.00 -28.05
CA LEU A 361 -10.39 -2.22 -27.93
C LEU A 361 -10.61 -2.59 -26.45
N ALA A 362 -11.42 -1.82 -25.74
CA ALA A 362 -11.94 -2.22 -24.42
C ALA A 362 -13.28 -1.54 -24.09
N ALA A 363 -14.16 -1.40 -25.08
CA ALA A 363 -15.57 -1.07 -24.87
C ALA A 363 -16.43 -2.11 -25.60
N SER A 364 -17.47 -2.60 -24.91
CA SER A 364 -18.51 -3.54 -25.32
C SER A 364 -18.12 -5.01 -25.59
N VAL A 365 -18.06 -5.84 -24.54
CA VAL A 365 -18.27 -7.30 -24.67
C VAL A 365 -19.57 -7.68 -23.97
N THR A 366 -20.57 -8.07 -24.75
CA THR A 366 -21.86 -8.57 -24.27
C THR A 366 -21.71 -9.96 -23.63
N TYR A 367 -22.50 -10.26 -22.61
CA TYR A 367 -22.45 -11.55 -21.90
C TYR A 367 -22.72 -12.75 -22.83
N SER A 368 -21.83 -13.74 -22.80
CA SER A 368 -22.05 -15.10 -23.30
C SER A 368 -21.28 -16.11 -22.44
N LEU A 369 -21.69 -17.39 -22.43
CA LEU A 369 -20.99 -18.43 -21.69
C LEU A 369 -19.53 -18.60 -22.18
N ASP A 370 -19.29 -18.41 -23.48
CA ASP A 370 -17.95 -18.46 -24.05
C ASP A 370 -17.09 -17.27 -23.63
N ALA A 371 -17.68 -16.06 -23.54
CA ALA A 371 -16.99 -14.89 -22.98
C ALA A 371 -16.63 -15.10 -21.50
N LEU A 372 -17.49 -15.76 -20.73
CA LEU A 372 -17.21 -16.14 -19.35
C LEU A 372 -16.08 -17.17 -19.25
N LYS A 373 -16.04 -18.18 -20.14
CA LYS A 373 -14.94 -19.17 -20.21
C LYS A 373 -13.60 -18.53 -20.60
N VAL A 374 -13.60 -17.58 -21.52
CA VAL A 374 -12.39 -16.82 -21.89
C VAL A 374 -11.90 -15.97 -20.71
N LEU A 375 -12.83 -15.31 -20.00
CA LEU A 375 -12.50 -14.54 -18.80
C LEU A 375 -11.96 -15.44 -17.68
N SER A 376 -12.58 -16.61 -17.46
CA SER A 376 -12.14 -17.63 -16.51
C SER A 376 -10.72 -18.12 -16.81
N LYS A 377 -10.40 -18.44 -18.06
CA LYS A 377 -9.03 -18.84 -18.46
C LYS A 377 -8.01 -17.72 -18.30
N LYS A 378 -8.40 -16.47 -18.55
CA LYS A 378 -7.52 -15.30 -18.45
C LYS A 378 -7.19 -14.92 -17.01
N ILE A 379 -8.16 -15.10 -16.10
CA ILE A 379 -8.06 -14.67 -14.70
C ILE A 379 -7.75 -15.84 -13.76
N GLY A 380 -8.05 -17.07 -14.17
CA GLY A 380 -7.79 -18.28 -13.39
C GLY A 380 -8.85 -18.58 -12.33
N PHE A 381 -10.15 -18.45 -12.65
CA PHE A 381 -11.23 -18.85 -11.75
C PHE A 381 -12.09 -19.98 -12.34
N GLU A 382 -12.66 -20.82 -11.49
CA GLU A 382 -13.50 -21.95 -11.91
C GLU A 382 -14.94 -21.52 -12.24
N ILE A 383 -15.60 -22.23 -13.16
CA ILE A 383 -17.01 -22.04 -13.50
C ILE A 383 -17.77 -23.32 -13.16
N ASP A 384 -18.77 -23.22 -12.29
CA ASP A 384 -19.73 -24.31 -12.04
C ASP A 384 -21.06 -23.98 -12.71
N ASP A 385 -21.41 -24.70 -13.78
CA ASP A 385 -22.69 -24.54 -14.46
C ASP A 385 -23.68 -25.65 -14.07
N ASN A 386 -24.67 -25.32 -13.23
CA ASN A 386 -25.76 -26.23 -12.85
C ASN A 386 -27.09 -25.88 -13.54
N SER A 387 -27.07 -25.02 -14.57
CA SER A 387 -28.29 -24.50 -15.21
C SER A 387 -29.12 -25.58 -15.90
N SER A 388 -28.50 -26.64 -16.40
CA SER A 388 -29.16 -27.81 -16.98
C SER A 388 -29.88 -28.70 -15.94
N LEU A 389 -29.57 -28.53 -14.65
CA LEU A 389 -30.17 -29.26 -13.53
C LEU A 389 -31.12 -28.36 -12.71
N GLY A 390 -31.47 -27.17 -13.20
CA GLY A 390 -32.31 -26.19 -12.50
C GLY A 390 -31.57 -25.39 -11.42
N GLY A 391 -30.23 -25.41 -11.40
CA GLY A 391 -29.37 -24.66 -10.49
C GLY A 391 -28.77 -23.39 -11.10
N SER A 392 -28.01 -22.63 -10.31
CA SER A 392 -27.35 -21.39 -10.74
C SER A 392 -26.01 -21.62 -11.43
N LEU A 393 -25.61 -20.68 -12.29
CA LEU A 393 -24.26 -20.61 -12.89
C LEU A 393 -23.33 -19.83 -11.96
N TRP A 394 -22.22 -20.44 -11.54
CA TRP A 394 -21.26 -19.83 -10.62
C TRP A 394 -19.92 -19.54 -11.29
N ALA A 395 -19.36 -18.36 -11.01
CA ALA A 395 -17.95 -18.02 -11.23
C ALA A 395 -17.25 -17.93 -9.86
N ARG A 396 -16.30 -18.84 -9.60
CA ARG A 396 -15.59 -19.01 -8.33
C ARG A 396 -14.42 -18.03 -8.20
N THR A 397 -14.76 -16.75 -8.12
CA THR A 397 -13.81 -15.68 -7.89
C THR A 397 -14.33 -14.74 -6.82
N ASP A 398 -13.42 -14.11 -6.08
CA ASP A 398 -13.78 -13.13 -5.06
C ASP A 398 -14.06 -11.75 -5.71
N ALA A 399 -14.33 -10.75 -4.87
CA ALA A 399 -14.53 -9.37 -5.31
C ALA A 399 -13.23 -8.54 -5.27
N ALA A 400 -12.05 -9.17 -5.17
CA ALA A 400 -10.77 -8.44 -5.04
C ALA A 400 -10.35 -7.80 -6.37
N ASN A 401 -10.69 -8.42 -7.51
CA ASN A 401 -10.43 -7.86 -8.84
C ASN A 401 -11.58 -6.96 -9.31
N GLN A 402 -11.35 -5.65 -9.35
CA GLN A 402 -12.36 -4.65 -9.71
C GLN A 402 -12.79 -4.72 -11.19
N ASP A 403 -11.94 -5.20 -12.09
CA ASP A 403 -12.29 -5.34 -13.52
C ASP A 403 -13.22 -6.53 -13.74
N VAL A 404 -12.93 -7.65 -13.07
CA VAL A 404 -13.78 -8.85 -13.08
C VAL A 404 -15.10 -8.56 -12.38
N THR A 405 -15.06 -7.86 -11.25
CA THR A 405 -16.26 -7.41 -10.52
C THR A 405 -17.16 -6.55 -11.40
N ARG A 406 -16.60 -5.53 -12.09
CA ARG A 406 -17.36 -4.69 -13.01
C ARG A 406 -17.91 -5.49 -14.19
N MET A 407 -17.12 -6.39 -14.76
CA MET A 407 -17.53 -7.21 -15.90
C MET A 407 -18.64 -8.20 -15.53
N LEU A 408 -18.49 -8.96 -14.46
CA LEU A 408 -19.49 -9.90 -13.95
C LEU A 408 -20.78 -9.16 -13.52
N THR A 409 -20.66 -7.99 -12.90
CA THR A 409 -21.82 -7.14 -12.58
C THR A 409 -22.52 -6.66 -13.85
N SER A 410 -21.77 -6.21 -14.86
CA SER A 410 -22.34 -5.80 -16.16
C SER A 410 -23.00 -6.95 -16.93
N TRP A 411 -22.57 -8.19 -16.64
CA TRP A 411 -23.16 -9.43 -17.16
C TRP A 411 -24.31 -9.97 -16.31
N GLY A 412 -24.66 -9.29 -15.20
CA GLY A 412 -25.80 -9.60 -14.34
C GLY A 412 -25.54 -10.66 -13.26
N PHE A 413 -24.27 -10.95 -12.92
CA PHE A 413 -23.94 -11.82 -11.79
C PHE A 413 -24.04 -11.08 -10.46
N SER A 414 -24.49 -11.78 -9.43
CA SER A 414 -24.55 -11.31 -8.04
C SER A 414 -23.46 -11.95 -7.19
N HIS A 415 -22.79 -11.18 -6.35
CA HIS A 415 -21.71 -11.69 -5.50
C HIS A 415 -22.26 -12.25 -4.17
N LYS A 416 -21.80 -13.44 -3.80
CA LYS A 416 -22.02 -14.05 -2.47
C LYS A 416 -20.68 -14.20 -1.74
N PRO A 417 -20.45 -13.45 -0.65
CA PRO A 417 -19.20 -13.54 0.11
C PRO A 417 -18.88 -14.99 0.50
N GLY A 418 -17.62 -15.40 0.27
CA GLY A 418 -17.13 -16.75 0.55
C GLY A 418 -17.59 -17.85 -0.40
N LYS A 419 -18.40 -17.55 -1.43
CA LYS A 419 -18.84 -18.54 -2.44
C LYS A 419 -18.55 -18.16 -3.90
N GLY A 420 -18.52 -16.88 -4.22
CA GLY A 420 -18.26 -16.36 -5.56
C GLY A 420 -19.47 -15.66 -6.18
N TRP A 421 -19.46 -15.51 -7.50
CA TRP A 421 -20.46 -14.79 -8.28
C TRP A 421 -21.46 -15.78 -8.89
N TRP A 422 -22.75 -15.49 -8.84
CA TRP A 422 -23.80 -16.38 -9.38
C TRP A 422 -24.80 -15.64 -10.27
N LYS A 423 -25.38 -16.37 -11.22
CA LYS A 423 -26.43 -15.92 -12.11
C LYS A 423 -27.53 -16.97 -12.23
#